data_AF-A0A9Q0IBR2-F1
#
_entry.id   AF-A0A9Q0IBR2-F1
#
_cell.length_a   1.000
_cell.length_b   1.000
_cell.length_c   1.000
_cell.angle_alpha   90.00
_cell.angle_beta   90.00
_cell.angle_gamma   90.00
#
_symmetry.space_group_name_H-M   'P 1'
#
loop_
_entity.id
_entity.type
_entity.pdbx_description
1 polymer ?
#
loop_
_entity_poly.entity_id
_entity_poly.type
_entity_poly.pdbx_seq_one_letter_code
_entity_poly.pdbx_strand_id
1 'polypeptide(L)'
;MSRAVRKRQADPKVVQFVWAAIEVIRNQKQIANMDRISKYLSRVYGMHPKETGRQLVLAVKDGLVVETLTVGCKGTKAGIEQEGYWLPGEEMDWEAEEHDWYCFHCHLPGEVVSCDGCFRVYHLKCLGDTDRTRDPSTQWHCLVCRGSKKKILSKQEMCRYLRFIVQRMKERAADLSKKGKDTKHPMYKRLVHTALDCTVTRLRVPGYSTVTRVMRTVSTCLTHGLTTGSATPA
;
A
#
# COMPACT_ATOMS: atom_id res chain seq x y z
N MET A 1 -5.84 -21.93 -13.84
CA MET A 1 -5.86 -21.66 -12.40
C MET A 1 -6.73 -20.42 -12.19
N SER A 2 -7.14 -20.01 -10.97
CA SER A 2 -7.36 -18.55 -10.81
C SER A 2 -6.02 -17.94 -11.20
N ARG A 3 -5.96 -17.37 -12.40
CA ARG A 3 -4.70 -17.12 -13.07
C ARG A 3 -3.98 -16.07 -12.25
N ALA A 4 -2.71 -16.31 -11.91
CA ALA A 4 -1.95 -15.29 -11.24
C ALA A 4 -1.94 -14.04 -12.14
N VAL A 5 -2.26 -12.90 -11.55
CA VAL A 5 -2.41 -11.62 -12.24
C VAL A 5 -1.23 -10.75 -11.85
N ARG A 6 -0.64 -10.10 -12.84
CA ARG A 6 0.35 -9.05 -12.59
C ARG A 6 -0.39 -7.80 -12.12
N LYS A 7 -0.21 -7.46 -10.85
CA LYS A 7 -0.63 -6.18 -10.28
C LYS A 7 0.57 -5.22 -10.32
N ARG A 8 0.63 -4.25 -9.41
CA ARG A 8 1.72 -3.29 -9.31
C ARG A 8 3.07 -3.97 -9.08
N GLN A 9 4.14 -3.31 -9.52
CA GLN A 9 5.52 -3.77 -9.44
C GLN A 9 6.41 -2.88 -8.57
N ALA A 10 6.04 -1.61 -8.40
CA ALA A 10 6.74 -0.67 -7.55
C ALA A 10 6.54 -1.01 -6.07
N ASP A 11 7.62 -0.94 -5.30
CA ASP A 11 7.56 -1.17 -3.86
C ASP A 11 6.83 0.00 -3.19
N PRO A 12 5.72 -0.23 -2.44
CA PRO A 12 4.92 0.84 -1.87
C PRO A 12 5.68 1.69 -0.84
N LYS A 13 6.71 1.13 -0.19
CA LYS A 13 7.58 1.88 0.73
C LYS A 13 8.55 2.77 -0.04
N VAL A 14 9.14 2.24 -1.12
CA VAL A 14 10.05 3.01 -1.97
C VAL A 14 9.30 4.15 -2.68
N VAL A 15 8.08 3.89 -3.15
CA VAL A 15 7.24 4.91 -3.77
C VAL A 15 7.01 6.10 -2.83
N GLN A 16 6.78 5.86 -1.54
CA GLN A 16 6.66 6.94 -0.55
C GLN A 16 7.95 7.76 -0.42
N PHE A 17 9.11 7.11 -0.50
CA PHE A 17 10.40 7.82 -0.49
C PHE A 17 10.57 8.68 -1.74
N VAL A 18 10.19 8.15 -2.91
CA VAL A 18 10.20 8.89 -4.18
C VAL A 18 9.27 10.10 -4.10
N TRP A 19 8.07 9.95 -3.53
CA TRP A 19 7.14 11.06 -3.34
C TRP A 19 7.72 12.15 -2.46
N ALA A 20 8.28 11.78 -1.30
CA ALA A 20 8.95 12.73 -0.40
C ALA A 20 10.12 13.46 -1.11
N ALA A 21 10.89 12.75 -1.94
CA ALA A 21 11.96 13.36 -2.73
C ALA A 21 11.42 14.39 -3.74
N ILE A 22 10.37 14.03 -4.50
CA ILE A 22 9.73 14.92 -5.47
C ILE A 22 9.19 16.16 -4.77
N GLU A 23 8.46 16.02 -3.65
CA GLU A 23 7.92 17.14 -2.90
C GLU A 23 9.01 18.11 -2.43
N VAL A 24 10.09 17.59 -1.83
CA VAL A 24 11.20 18.43 -1.35
C VAL A 24 11.87 19.19 -2.50
N ILE A 25 12.16 18.53 -3.61
CA ILE A 25 12.82 19.16 -4.78
C ILE A 25 11.92 20.23 -5.41
N ARG A 26 10.61 19.95 -5.50
CA ARG A 26 9.62 20.86 -6.06
C ARG A 26 9.36 22.07 -5.18
N ASN A 27 9.37 21.89 -3.86
CA ASN A 27 9.28 23.00 -2.90
C ASN A 27 10.47 23.97 -3.03
N GLN A 28 11.62 23.49 -3.49
CA GLN A 28 12.78 24.33 -3.84
C GLN A 28 12.68 24.97 -5.24
N LYS A 29 11.53 24.83 -5.92
CA LYS A 29 11.27 25.32 -7.29
C LYS A 29 12.27 24.76 -8.31
N GLN A 30 12.70 23.51 -8.12
CA GLN A 30 13.58 22.78 -9.05
C GLN A 30 12.82 21.65 -9.76
N ILE A 31 13.33 21.21 -10.91
CA ILE A 31 12.82 20.01 -11.59
C ILE A 31 13.30 18.78 -10.81
N ALA A 32 12.35 17.96 -10.37
CA ALA A 32 12.65 16.63 -9.85
C ALA A 32 13.06 15.72 -11.00
N ASN A 33 14.35 15.65 -11.32
CA ASN A 33 14.91 14.74 -12.31
C ASN A 33 15.58 13.53 -11.61
N MET A 34 15.98 12.54 -12.40
CA MET A 34 16.57 11.31 -11.88
C MET A 34 17.81 11.57 -10.99
N ASP A 35 18.70 12.47 -11.40
CA ASP A 35 19.90 12.83 -10.62
C ASP A 35 19.56 13.38 -9.23
N ARG A 36 18.62 14.34 -9.16
CA ARG A 36 18.25 14.98 -7.88
C ARG A 36 17.51 14.01 -6.97
N ILE A 37 16.58 13.22 -7.54
CA ILE A 37 15.85 12.19 -6.78
C ILE A 37 16.83 11.17 -6.24
N SER A 38 17.73 10.65 -7.08
CA SER A 38 18.73 9.67 -6.67
C SER A 38 19.65 10.19 -5.57
N LYS A 39 20.15 11.44 -5.68
CA LYS A 39 20.95 12.07 -4.63
C LYS A 39 20.19 12.21 -3.31
N TYR A 40 18.93 12.63 -3.37
CA TYR A 40 18.09 12.74 -2.19
C TYR A 40 17.86 11.38 -1.52
N LEU A 41 17.47 10.36 -2.30
CA LEU A 41 17.19 9.03 -1.79
C LEU A 41 18.45 8.31 -1.26
N SER A 42 19.59 8.50 -1.92
CA SER A 42 20.88 7.98 -1.43
C SER A 42 21.24 8.59 -0.08
N ARG A 43 21.05 9.90 0.08
CA ARG A 43 21.40 10.64 1.31
C ARG A 43 20.45 10.35 2.47
N VAL A 44 19.13 10.31 2.22
CA VAL A 44 18.11 10.23 3.27
C VAL A 44 17.75 8.79 3.61
N TYR A 45 17.73 7.90 2.61
CA TYR A 45 17.25 6.52 2.76
C TYR A 45 18.31 5.46 2.40
N GLY A 46 19.55 5.85 2.07
CA GLY A 46 20.62 4.91 1.70
C GLY A 46 20.37 4.13 0.40
N MET A 47 19.43 4.59 -0.45
CA MET A 47 19.07 3.87 -1.67
C MET A 47 20.11 4.05 -2.76
N HIS A 48 20.54 2.94 -3.37
CA HIS A 48 21.50 2.98 -4.47
C HIS A 48 20.89 3.59 -5.74
N PRO A 49 21.61 4.46 -6.49
CA PRO A 49 21.10 5.14 -7.68
C PRO A 49 20.46 4.24 -8.74
N LYS A 50 21.09 3.08 -8.99
CA LYS A 50 20.56 2.07 -9.93
C LYS A 50 19.19 1.53 -9.49
N GLU A 51 19.00 1.30 -8.19
CA GLU A 51 17.72 0.85 -7.65
C GLU A 51 16.69 1.97 -7.65
N THR A 52 17.09 3.21 -7.37
CA THR A 52 16.22 4.38 -7.55
C THR A 52 15.67 4.45 -8.96
N GLY A 53 16.52 4.31 -9.98
CA GLY A 53 16.09 4.40 -11.38
C GLY A 53 15.10 3.29 -11.73
N ARG A 54 15.41 2.06 -11.32
CA ARG A 54 14.51 0.92 -11.50
C ARG A 54 13.15 1.17 -10.87
N GLN A 55 13.11 1.63 -9.62
CA GLN A 55 11.86 1.86 -8.89
C GLN A 55 11.07 3.04 -9.44
N LEU A 56 11.74 4.07 -9.95
CA LEU A 56 11.10 5.22 -10.57
C LEU A 56 10.36 4.81 -11.86
N VAL A 57 11.00 4.00 -12.70
CA VAL A 57 10.36 3.43 -13.91
C VAL A 57 9.15 2.57 -13.55
N LEU A 58 9.25 1.74 -12.50
CA LEU A 58 8.12 0.94 -12.05
C LEU A 58 6.99 1.80 -11.48
N ALA A 59 7.31 2.85 -10.73
CA ALA A 59 6.32 3.76 -10.18
C ALA A 59 5.58 4.55 -11.27
N VAL A 60 6.28 4.93 -12.35
CA VAL A 60 5.66 5.55 -13.53
C VAL A 60 4.72 4.57 -14.21
N LYS A 61 5.18 3.33 -14.44
CA LYS A 61 4.36 2.27 -15.05
C LYS A 61 3.10 1.94 -14.25
N ASP A 62 3.20 1.98 -12.92
CA ASP A 62 2.07 1.72 -12.01
C ASP A 62 1.16 2.95 -11.81
N GLY A 63 1.46 4.07 -12.48
CA GLY A 63 0.71 5.32 -12.37
C GLY A 63 0.89 6.06 -11.03
N LEU A 64 1.89 5.67 -10.24
CA LEU A 64 2.20 6.27 -8.94
C LEU A 64 3.07 7.51 -9.05
N VAL A 65 3.73 7.71 -10.19
CA VAL A 65 4.54 8.89 -10.54
C VAL A 65 4.23 9.26 -11.99
N VAL A 66 4.23 10.54 -12.34
CA VAL A 66 4.11 11.01 -13.73
C VAL A 66 5.48 11.46 -14.22
N GLU A 67 5.89 10.97 -15.39
CA GLU A 67 7.10 11.39 -16.08
C GLU A 67 6.72 12.30 -17.25
N THR A 68 7.41 13.43 -17.41
CA THR A 68 7.17 14.38 -18.50
C THR A 68 8.46 15.08 -18.88
N LEU A 69 8.68 15.31 -20.17
CA LEU A 69 9.76 16.17 -20.64
C LEU A 69 9.49 17.62 -20.23
N THR A 70 10.46 18.26 -19.59
CA THR A 70 10.33 19.62 -19.07
C THR A 70 11.63 20.39 -19.22
N VAL A 71 11.50 21.70 -19.44
CA VAL A 71 12.64 22.59 -19.61
C VAL A 71 12.90 23.32 -18.29
N GLY A 72 14.14 23.28 -17.83
CA GLY A 72 14.55 24.01 -16.63
C GLY A 72 14.58 25.51 -16.86
N CYS A 73 13.94 26.29 -15.98
CA CYS A 73 14.04 27.76 -16.01
C CYS A 73 15.17 28.31 -15.11
N LYS A 74 15.95 27.44 -14.45
CA LYS A 74 16.95 27.82 -13.43
C LYS A 74 18.21 26.96 -13.47
N GLY A 75 19.34 27.57 -13.16
CA GLY A 75 20.65 26.92 -13.01
C GLY A 75 21.42 26.74 -14.32
N THR A 76 22.52 26.00 -14.26
CA THR A 76 23.44 25.78 -15.41
C THR A 76 22.81 24.98 -16.55
N LYS A 77 21.76 24.21 -16.28
CA LYS A 77 20.99 23.45 -17.29
C LYS A 77 19.67 24.16 -17.67
N ALA A 78 19.58 25.47 -17.52
CA ALA A 78 18.41 26.22 -17.95
C ALA A 78 18.26 26.17 -19.47
N GLY A 79 17.04 26.01 -19.98
CA GLY A 79 16.77 25.88 -21.41
C GLY A 79 16.99 24.47 -21.99
N ILE A 80 17.52 23.52 -21.20
CA ILE A 80 17.75 22.14 -21.64
C ILE A 80 16.56 21.26 -21.23
N GLU A 81 15.98 20.56 -22.21
CA GLU A 81 14.96 19.53 -22.00
C GLU A 81 15.50 18.37 -21.17
N GLN A 82 14.77 18.03 -20.11
CA GLN A 82 15.11 16.96 -19.18
C GLN A 82 13.85 16.23 -18.73
N GLU A 83 14.00 14.98 -18.36
CA GLU A 83 12.93 14.21 -17.69
C GLU A 83 12.62 14.84 -16.32
N GLY A 84 11.35 15.19 -16.12
CA GLY A 84 10.81 15.68 -14.87
C GLY A 84 9.76 14.73 -14.33
N TYR A 85 9.88 14.41 -13.04
CA TYR A 85 8.94 13.57 -12.31
C TYR A 85 7.99 14.42 -11.47
N TRP A 86 6.74 13.97 -11.38
CA TRP A 86 5.65 14.65 -10.73
C TRP A 86 4.77 13.68 -9.96
N LEU A 87 4.09 14.21 -8.96
CA LEU A 87 3.01 13.50 -8.30
C LEU A 87 1.76 13.54 -9.20
N PRO A 88 1.11 12.39 -9.47
CA PRO A 88 -0.19 12.33 -10.13
C PRO A 88 -1.22 13.28 -9.53
N GLY A 89 -1.91 14.06 -10.37
CA GLY A 89 -2.98 14.98 -9.96
C GLY A 89 -4.22 14.28 -9.40
N GLU A 90 -5.03 15.01 -8.63
CA GLU A 90 -6.24 14.49 -7.97
C GLU A 90 -7.33 14.01 -8.95
N GLU A 91 -7.37 14.58 -10.16
CA GLU A 91 -8.37 14.33 -11.21
C GLU A 91 -8.14 13.03 -12.01
N MET A 92 -7.09 12.27 -11.69
CA MET A 92 -6.87 10.98 -12.34
C MET A 92 -7.86 9.97 -11.75
N ASP A 93 -8.97 9.74 -12.44
CA ASP A 93 -9.97 8.73 -12.06
C ASP A 93 -9.33 7.34 -12.16
N TRP A 94 -9.14 6.71 -11.01
CA TRP A 94 -8.70 5.33 -10.91
C TRP A 94 -9.94 4.46 -10.79
N GLU A 95 -10.17 3.59 -11.78
CA GLU A 95 -11.19 2.56 -11.64
C GLU A 95 -10.91 1.74 -10.37
N ALA A 96 -11.92 1.63 -9.51
CA ALA A 96 -11.81 0.87 -8.28
C ALA A 96 -11.64 -0.61 -8.63
N GLU A 97 -10.40 -1.07 -8.63
CA GLU A 97 -10.06 -2.48 -8.71
C GLU A 97 -10.81 -3.28 -7.64
N GLU A 98 -11.17 -4.54 -7.92
CA GLU A 98 -11.91 -5.39 -6.97
C GLU A 98 -11.00 -5.99 -5.87
N HIS A 99 -9.69 -6.07 -6.17
CA HIS A 99 -8.67 -6.71 -5.35
C HIS A 99 -7.47 -5.80 -5.12
N ASP A 100 -6.81 -6.01 -3.99
CA ASP A 100 -5.61 -5.29 -3.58
C ASP A 100 -4.46 -5.45 -4.59
N TRP A 101 -3.57 -4.46 -4.61
CA TRP A 101 -2.40 -4.48 -5.50
C TRP A 101 -1.21 -5.22 -4.90
N TYR A 102 -1.18 -5.38 -3.58
CA TYR A 102 -0.03 -5.92 -2.84
C TYR A 102 -0.40 -7.20 -2.10
N CYS A 103 0.55 -8.14 -2.02
CA CYS A 103 0.31 -9.40 -1.34
C CYS A 103 -0.05 -9.18 0.14
N PHE A 104 -1.15 -9.78 0.60
CA PHE A 104 -1.63 -9.65 1.97
C PHE A 104 -0.66 -10.20 3.03
N HIS A 105 0.23 -11.11 2.65
CA HIS A 105 1.19 -11.74 3.57
C HIS A 105 2.48 -10.93 3.73
N CYS A 106 3.08 -10.48 2.61
CA CYS A 106 4.39 -9.81 2.64
C CYS A 106 4.33 -8.30 2.31
N HIS A 107 3.17 -7.79 1.88
CA HIS A 107 2.94 -6.40 1.46
C HIS A 107 3.79 -5.94 0.28
N LEU A 108 4.40 -6.87 -0.43
CA LEU A 108 5.22 -6.58 -1.59
C LEU A 108 4.40 -6.65 -2.89
N PRO A 109 4.81 -5.88 -3.90
CA PRO A 109 4.24 -5.92 -5.24
C PRO A 109 4.55 -7.24 -5.98
N GLY A 110 3.95 -7.44 -7.14
CA GLY A 110 4.29 -8.51 -8.08
C GLY A 110 3.09 -9.33 -8.56
N GLU A 111 3.37 -10.57 -8.97
CA GLU A 111 2.37 -11.48 -9.51
C GLU A 111 1.65 -12.23 -8.39
N VAL A 112 0.33 -12.03 -8.33
CA VAL A 112 -0.49 -12.45 -7.20
C VAL A 112 -1.74 -13.19 -7.65
N VAL A 113 -2.27 -14.05 -6.79
CA VAL A 113 -3.55 -14.74 -6.98
C VAL A 113 -4.62 -14.05 -6.14
N SER A 114 -5.73 -13.71 -6.78
CA SER A 114 -6.90 -13.09 -6.15
C SER A 114 -7.80 -14.11 -5.47
N CYS A 115 -8.29 -13.77 -4.27
CA CYS A 115 -9.31 -14.53 -3.57
C CYS A 115 -10.71 -14.23 -4.11
N ASP A 116 -11.51 -15.25 -4.36
CA ASP A 116 -12.87 -15.08 -4.89
C ASP A 116 -13.85 -14.58 -3.79
N GLY A 117 -13.54 -14.85 -2.51
CA GLY A 117 -14.36 -14.42 -1.37
C GLY A 117 -14.00 -13.09 -0.69
N CYS A 118 -12.96 -12.37 -1.15
CA CYS A 118 -12.58 -11.05 -0.61
C CYS A 118 -11.51 -10.34 -1.48
N PHE A 119 -11.26 -9.05 -1.22
CA PHE A 119 -10.27 -8.23 -1.93
C PHE A 119 -8.79 -8.67 -1.80
N ARG A 120 -8.44 -9.68 -0.99
CA ARG A 120 -7.04 -10.04 -0.74
C ARG A 120 -6.40 -10.77 -1.92
N VAL A 121 -5.11 -10.50 -2.09
CA VAL A 121 -4.25 -11.17 -3.06
C VAL A 121 -3.00 -11.74 -2.39
N TYR A 122 -2.41 -12.80 -2.95
CA TYR A 122 -1.24 -13.46 -2.40
C TYR A 122 -0.26 -13.88 -3.49
N HIS A 123 1.06 -13.75 -3.26
CA HIS A 123 2.02 -14.44 -4.12
C HIS A 123 1.91 -15.95 -3.89
N LEU A 124 2.08 -16.75 -4.95
CA LEU A 124 2.12 -18.21 -4.84
C LEU A 124 3.18 -18.68 -3.83
N LYS A 125 4.36 -18.04 -3.81
CA LYS A 125 5.43 -18.33 -2.84
C LYS A 125 5.05 -18.01 -1.39
N CYS A 126 4.12 -17.07 -1.17
CA CYS A 126 3.64 -16.70 0.15
C CYS A 126 2.50 -17.60 0.64
N LEU A 127 2.04 -18.52 -0.21
CA LEU A 127 1.12 -19.58 0.18
C LEU A 127 1.91 -20.82 0.59
N GLY A 128 1.34 -21.62 1.52
CA GLY A 128 1.88 -22.94 1.88
C GLY A 128 1.74 -23.92 0.72
N ASP A 129 2.53 -25.00 0.72
CA ASP A 129 2.63 -25.93 -0.42
C ASP A 129 1.30 -26.57 -0.83
N THR A 130 0.42 -26.83 0.14
CA THR A 130 -0.94 -27.36 -0.09
C THR A 130 -1.87 -26.40 -0.83
N ASP A 131 -1.57 -25.10 -0.82
CA ASP A 131 -2.38 -24.06 -1.44
C ASP A 131 -1.85 -23.60 -2.81
N ARG A 132 -0.68 -24.11 -3.21
CA ARG A 132 -0.02 -23.79 -4.50
C ARG A 132 -0.55 -24.64 -5.65
N THR A 133 -0.93 -25.89 -5.39
CA THR A 133 -1.47 -26.82 -6.38
C THR A 133 -2.94 -26.53 -6.63
N ARG A 134 -3.30 -26.13 -7.85
CA ARG A 134 -4.68 -25.76 -8.12
C ARG A 134 -5.15 -26.01 -9.54
N ASP A 135 -6.29 -26.69 -9.65
CA ASP A 135 -7.03 -26.84 -10.90
C ASP A 135 -7.57 -25.46 -11.35
N PRO A 136 -7.32 -25.06 -12.62
CA PRO A 136 -8.01 -23.97 -13.30
C PRO A 136 -9.50 -23.79 -13.12
N SER A 137 -10.24 -24.88 -12.93
CA SER A 137 -11.69 -24.86 -12.90
C SER A 137 -12.28 -24.45 -11.54
N THR A 138 -11.49 -24.49 -10.47
CA THR A 138 -12.02 -24.30 -9.10
C THR A 138 -12.03 -22.83 -8.68
N GLN A 139 -12.80 -22.47 -7.64
CA GLN A 139 -12.75 -21.16 -6.96
C GLN A 139 -11.72 -21.17 -5.82
N TRP A 140 -11.00 -20.05 -5.61
CA TRP A 140 -9.94 -19.93 -4.62
C TRP A 140 -10.41 -19.06 -3.48
N HIS A 141 -10.22 -19.59 -2.28
CA HIS A 141 -10.42 -18.84 -1.07
C HIS A 141 -9.09 -18.77 -0.32
N CYS A 142 -8.70 -17.59 0.14
CA CYS A 142 -7.50 -17.44 0.96
C CYS A 142 -7.66 -18.10 2.33
N LEU A 143 -6.54 -18.31 3.04
CA LEU A 143 -6.51 -18.88 4.40
C LEU A 143 -7.47 -18.16 5.37
N VAL A 144 -7.58 -16.84 5.25
CA VAL A 144 -8.53 -16.06 6.05
C VAL A 144 -9.96 -16.45 5.71
N CYS A 145 -10.35 -16.52 4.44
CA CYS A 145 -11.70 -16.91 4.04
C CYS A 145 -12.03 -18.36 4.40
N ARG A 146 -11.07 -19.29 4.29
CA ARG A 146 -11.27 -20.72 4.61
C ARG A 146 -11.37 -20.99 6.12
N GLY A 147 -10.49 -20.40 6.92
CA GLY A 147 -10.48 -20.58 8.38
C GLY A 147 -11.67 -19.89 9.08
N SER A 148 -12.38 -19.06 8.35
CA SER A 148 -13.51 -18.31 8.84
C SER A 148 -14.80 -19.12 8.82
N LYS A 149 -15.05 -19.90 9.88
CA LYS A 149 -16.41 -20.39 10.13
C LYS A 149 -17.33 -19.18 10.31
N LYS A 150 -18.39 -19.06 9.49
CA LYS A 150 -19.41 -18.01 9.62
C LYS A 150 -20.12 -18.19 10.97
N LYS A 151 -19.56 -17.62 12.04
CA LYS A 151 -20.28 -17.49 13.31
C LYS A 151 -21.23 -16.31 13.17
N ILE A 152 -22.51 -16.62 13.15
CA ILE A 152 -23.57 -15.62 13.24
C ILE A 152 -23.56 -15.15 14.69
N LEU A 153 -22.98 -13.97 14.93
CA LEU A 153 -23.07 -13.31 16.23
C LEU A 153 -24.16 -12.24 16.15
N SER A 154 -24.86 -12.03 17.26
CA SER A 154 -25.74 -10.88 17.35
C SER A 154 -24.93 -9.58 17.19
N LYS A 155 -25.60 -8.52 16.71
CA LYS A 155 -25.00 -7.19 16.61
C LYS A 155 -24.39 -6.74 17.94
N GLN A 156 -25.01 -7.07 19.07
CA GLN A 156 -24.56 -6.69 20.40
C GLN A 156 -23.25 -7.40 20.79
N GLU A 157 -23.17 -8.71 20.58
CA GLU A 157 -21.97 -9.49 20.84
C GLU A 157 -20.82 -9.05 19.95
N MET A 158 -21.09 -8.82 18.66
CA MET A 158 -20.09 -8.31 17.73
C MET A 158 -19.55 -6.95 18.19
N CYS A 159 -20.42 -6.00 18.52
CA CYS A 159 -20.01 -4.71 19.08
C CYS A 159 -19.16 -4.86 20.36
N ARG A 160 -19.50 -5.81 21.23
CA ARG A 160 -18.73 -6.10 22.45
C ARG A 160 -17.32 -6.62 22.11
N TYR A 161 -17.20 -7.65 21.26
CA TYR A 161 -15.90 -8.18 20.84
C TYR A 161 -15.04 -7.14 20.13
N LEU A 162 -15.63 -6.35 19.23
CA LEU A 162 -14.90 -5.32 18.51
C LEU A 162 -14.39 -4.22 19.42
N ARG A 163 -15.17 -3.81 20.43
CA ARG A 163 -14.69 -2.88 21.46
C ARG A 163 -13.48 -3.45 22.20
N PHE A 164 -13.55 -4.71 22.65
CA PHE A 164 -12.41 -5.34 23.33
C PHE A 164 -11.17 -5.45 22.44
N ILE A 165 -11.34 -5.84 21.18
CA ILE A 165 -10.23 -5.96 20.21
C ILE A 165 -9.61 -4.59 19.95
N VAL A 166 -10.42 -3.57 19.64
CA VAL A 166 -9.94 -2.20 19.38
C VAL A 166 -9.26 -1.63 20.63
N GLN A 167 -9.81 -1.86 21.82
CA GLN A 167 -9.22 -1.41 23.08
C GLN A 167 -7.84 -2.05 23.30
N ARG A 168 -7.74 -3.37 23.13
CA ARG A 168 -6.48 -4.11 23.25
C ARG A 168 -5.47 -3.73 22.17
N MET A 169 -5.93 -3.39 20.96
CA MET A 169 -5.08 -2.83 19.91
C MET A 169 -4.55 -1.45 20.29
N LYS A 170 -5.39 -0.57 20.84
CA LYS A 170 -4.97 0.76 21.33
C LYS A 170 -3.96 0.67 22.45
N GLU A 171 -4.11 -0.30 23.36
CA GLU A 171 -3.16 -0.55 24.45
C GLU A 171 -1.80 -1.06 23.94
N ARG A 172 -1.82 -2.06 23.05
CA ARG A 172 -0.59 -2.66 22.50
C ARG A 172 0.09 -1.80 21.44
N ALA A 173 -0.64 -0.87 20.87
CA ALA A 173 -0.20 -0.05 19.77
C ALA A 173 -0.57 1.41 19.98
N ALA A 174 -0.38 1.91 21.21
CA ALA A 174 -0.58 3.32 21.55
C ALA A 174 0.24 4.25 20.65
N ASP A 175 1.38 3.77 20.15
CA ASP A 175 2.23 4.49 19.20
C ASP A 175 1.77 4.36 17.73
N LEU A 176 0.87 3.43 17.36
CA LEU A 176 0.27 3.41 16.02
C LEU A 176 -0.65 4.62 15.80
N SER A 177 -1.34 5.10 16.84
CA SER A 177 -2.11 6.36 16.75
C SER A 177 -1.23 7.60 16.61
N LYS A 178 0.06 7.52 16.95
CA LYS A 178 1.05 8.57 16.66
C LYS A 178 1.59 8.43 15.24
N LYS A 179 1.92 7.21 14.79
CA LYS A 179 2.42 6.91 13.42
C LYS A 179 1.39 7.14 12.32
N GLY A 180 0.10 6.92 12.59
CA GLY A 180 -0.98 7.23 11.65
C GLY A 180 -1.14 8.73 11.35
N LYS A 181 -0.50 9.62 12.14
CA LYS A 181 -0.45 11.06 11.86
C LYS A 181 0.62 11.45 10.84
N ASP A 182 1.57 10.56 10.54
CA ASP A 182 2.66 10.82 9.59
C ASP A 182 2.29 10.43 8.14
N THR A 183 1.25 9.60 7.96
CA THR A 183 0.66 9.28 6.65
C THR A 183 -0.38 10.33 6.23
N LYS A 184 0.01 11.61 6.19
CA LYS A 184 -0.83 12.72 5.70
C LYS A 184 -0.77 12.93 4.19
N HIS A 185 0.18 12.28 3.51
CA HIS A 185 0.37 12.52 2.09
C HIS A 185 -0.93 12.17 1.34
N PRO A 186 -1.54 13.11 0.58
CA PRO A 186 -2.83 12.89 -0.10
C PRO A 186 -2.84 11.63 -0.98
N MET A 187 -1.67 11.25 -1.49
CA MET A 187 -1.46 10.09 -2.34
C MET A 187 -1.40 8.76 -1.61
N TYR A 188 -1.33 8.72 -0.27
CA TYR A 188 -1.25 7.46 0.47
C TYR A 188 -2.45 6.55 0.18
N LYS A 189 -3.63 7.13 -0.05
CA LYS A 189 -4.83 6.40 -0.50
C LYS A 189 -4.59 5.61 -1.79
N ARG A 190 -3.65 6.04 -2.65
CA ARG A 190 -3.29 5.33 -3.88
C ARG A 190 -2.52 4.05 -3.62
N LEU A 191 -1.89 3.88 -2.45
CA LEU A 191 -1.19 2.64 -2.07
C LEU A 191 -2.07 1.65 -1.30
N VAL A 192 -3.29 2.03 -0.95
CA VAL A 192 -4.14 1.22 -0.08
C VAL A 192 -5.50 1.01 -0.73
N HIS A 193 -5.78 -0.21 -1.17
CA HIS A 193 -7.06 -0.57 -1.76
C HIS A 193 -8.22 -0.40 -0.77
N THR A 194 -8.07 -0.89 0.46
CA THR A 194 -9.08 -0.75 1.51
C THR A 194 -8.48 -0.07 2.72
N ALA A 195 -8.66 1.26 2.81
CA ALA A 195 -8.23 2.04 3.95
C ALA A 195 -9.02 1.63 5.20
N LEU A 196 -8.30 1.36 6.29
CA LEU A 196 -8.88 0.97 7.56
C LEU A 196 -8.35 1.88 8.66
N ASP A 197 -9.26 2.61 9.30
CA ASP A 197 -8.93 3.56 10.34
C ASP A 197 -9.39 3.02 11.71
N CYS A 198 -8.43 2.79 12.61
CA CYS A 198 -8.68 2.35 13.98
C CYS A 198 -8.96 3.50 14.96
N THR A 199 -8.76 4.75 14.53
CA THR A 199 -9.03 5.95 15.34
C THR A 199 -10.51 6.29 15.38
N VAL A 200 -11.28 5.85 14.38
CA VAL A 200 -12.73 6.05 14.36
C VAL A 200 -13.38 5.08 15.35
N THR A 201 -13.71 5.62 16.53
CA THR A 201 -14.76 5.15 17.46
C THR A 201 -16.15 4.99 16.81
N ARG A 202 -16.24 5.16 15.50
CA ARG A 202 -17.37 4.81 14.63
C ARG A 202 -16.82 3.95 13.49
N LEU A 203 -16.64 2.65 13.75
CA LEU A 203 -16.96 1.68 12.70
C LEU A 203 -18.41 2.00 12.31
N ARG A 204 -18.63 2.81 11.27
CA ARG A 204 -19.95 2.92 10.66
C ARG A 204 -20.24 1.50 10.20
N VAL A 205 -21.21 0.86 10.85
CA VAL A 205 -21.63 -0.52 10.57
C VAL A 205 -22.91 -0.51 9.70
N PRO A 206 -22.94 0.03 8.47
CA PRO A 206 -23.97 -0.38 7.53
C PRO A 206 -23.49 -1.68 6.87
N GLY A 207 -24.16 -2.80 7.18
CA GLY A 207 -24.11 -4.01 6.34
C GLY A 207 -23.11 -5.13 6.70
N TYR A 208 -22.45 -5.12 7.86
CA TYR A 208 -21.51 -6.19 8.24
C TYR A 208 -22.20 -7.31 9.04
N SER A 209 -22.68 -8.34 8.34
CA SER A 209 -23.40 -9.47 8.94
C SER A 209 -22.50 -10.56 9.56
N THR A 210 -21.16 -10.42 9.55
CA THR A 210 -20.25 -11.50 10.00
C THR A 210 -18.98 -10.99 10.66
N VAL A 211 -18.63 -11.55 11.82
CA VAL A 211 -17.38 -11.29 12.61
C VAL A 211 -16.14 -11.38 11.75
N THR A 212 -16.20 -12.30 10.80
CA THR A 212 -15.22 -12.54 9.77
C THR A 212 -14.78 -11.28 9.06
N ARG A 213 -15.73 -10.43 8.67
CA ARG A 213 -15.48 -9.25 7.85
C ARG A 213 -14.77 -8.15 8.64
N VAL A 214 -14.90 -8.17 9.97
CA VAL A 214 -14.23 -7.22 10.87
C VAL A 214 -12.90 -7.75 11.43
N MET A 215 -12.77 -9.06 11.67
CA MET A 215 -11.44 -9.69 11.88
C MET A 215 -10.55 -9.54 10.64
N ARG A 216 -11.15 -9.60 9.44
CA ARG A 216 -10.52 -9.22 8.16
C ARG A 216 -10.08 -7.75 8.13
N THR A 217 -10.70 -6.86 8.89
CA THR A 217 -10.29 -5.45 9.00
C THR A 217 -9.13 -5.32 10.00
N VAL A 218 -9.28 -5.89 11.21
CA VAL A 218 -8.28 -5.83 12.28
C VAL A 218 -6.93 -6.45 11.89
N SER A 219 -6.95 -7.62 11.24
CA SER A 219 -5.71 -8.28 10.78
C SER A 219 -4.95 -7.43 9.77
N THR A 220 -5.65 -6.67 8.93
CA THR A 220 -5.07 -5.77 7.92
C THR A 220 -4.47 -4.52 8.57
N CYS A 221 -5.06 -4.02 9.67
CA CYS A 221 -4.51 -2.91 10.46
C CYS A 221 -3.22 -3.28 11.18
N LEU A 222 -3.12 -4.50 11.73
CA LEU A 222 -1.91 -4.97 12.41
C LEU A 222 -0.77 -5.20 11.43
N THR A 223 -1.06 -5.74 10.24
CA THR A 223 -0.04 -6.01 9.23
C THR A 223 0.48 -4.74 8.55
N HIS A 224 -0.38 -3.76 8.23
CA HIS A 224 0.06 -2.46 7.72
C HIS A 224 0.66 -1.52 8.80
N GLY A 225 0.30 -1.71 10.09
CA GLY A 225 0.93 -1.00 11.20
C GLY A 225 2.38 -1.43 11.45
N LEU A 226 2.74 -2.67 11.09
CA LEU A 226 4.10 -3.21 11.25
C LEU A 226 5.04 -2.80 10.11
N THR A 227 4.55 -2.51 8.90
CA THR A 227 5.40 -2.06 7.78
C THR A 227 5.91 -0.62 7.92
N THR A 228 5.28 0.18 8.79
CA THR A 228 5.75 1.52 9.22
C THR A 228 6.69 1.45 10.45
N GLY A 229 7.03 0.24 10.89
CA GLY A 229 7.97 -0.02 11.99
C GLY A 229 9.42 -0.13 11.52
N SER A 230 10.22 0.88 11.89
CA SER A 230 11.68 0.83 12.11
C SER A 230 12.60 0.45 10.95
N ALA A 231 13.15 1.49 10.32
CA ALA A 231 14.61 1.64 10.27
C ALA A 231 14.91 3.09 10.68
N THR A 232 15.03 3.34 11.99
CA THR A 232 15.76 4.50 12.50
C THR A 232 17.24 4.19 12.32
N PRO A 233 18.02 4.94 11.53
CA PRO A 233 19.47 4.85 11.61
C PRO A 233 19.92 5.51 12.92
N ALA A 234 20.88 4.87 13.59
CA ALA A 234 21.72 5.51 14.60
C ALA A 234 22.66 6.52 13.91
#